data_AF-A0A7J7ZWI6-F1
#
_entry.id   AF-A0A7J7ZWI6-F1
#
_cell.length_a   1.000
_cell.length_b   1.000
_cell.length_c   1.000
_cell.angle_alpha   90.00
_cell.angle_beta   90.00
_cell.angle_gamma   90.00
#
_symmetry.space_group_name_H-M   'P 1'
#
loop_
_entity.id
_entity.type
_entity.pdbx_description
1 polymer ?
#
loop_
_entity_poly.entity_id
_entity_poly.type
_entity_poly.pdbx_seq_one_letter_code
_entity_poly.pdbx_strand_id
1 'polypeptide(L)'
;MNLSFLLALFSNNGNYTCVVTYPENGRAFNLTRTLAVKVVGSPYSALPPQIHLPNDLVVYEKEPGEELLIPCKVFFTYLKDSRNEVWWTIDGKKTDDTTIDVTVDESVSVAALEDETRTMTLSIKKVSAEDLKRNYVCHARNGKGEVEQPAKVKQKGNGCMPSAEESGNSDVTFW
;
A
#
# COMPACT_ATOMS: atom_id res chain seq x y z
N MET A 1 -39.92 8.95 18.75
CA MET A 1 -38.63 9.09 19.48
C MET A 1 -37.52 8.95 18.45
N ASN A 2 -36.61 9.91 18.37
CA ASN A 2 -35.51 9.87 17.40
C ASN A 2 -34.21 9.57 18.13
N LEU A 3 -33.41 8.64 17.59
CA LEU A 3 -32.05 8.41 18.07
C LEU A 3 -31.14 9.48 17.45
N SER A 4 -30.50 10.28 18.29
CA SER A 4 -29.59 11.36 17.87
C SER A 4 -28.27 11.28 18.62
N PHE A 5 -27.17 11.38 17.89
CA PHE A 5 -25.83 11.47 18.45
C PHE A 5 -25.35 12.92 18.33
N LEU A 6 -25.03 13.57 19.45
CA LEU A 6 -24.46 14.92 19.43
C LEU A 6 -23.01 14.90 18.91
N LEU A 7 -22.25 13.90 19.35
CA LEU A 7 -20.91 13.58 18.88
C LEU A 7 -20.86 12.07 18.62
N ALA A 8 -20.38 11.68 17.44
CA ALA A 8 -20.17 10.28 17.12
C ALA A 8 -18.81 9.83 17.68
N LEU A 9 -18.84 9.13 18.81
CA LEU A 9 -17.66 8.56 19.45
C LEU A 9 -17.60 7.06 19.17
N PHE A 10 -16.40 6.49 19.16
CA PHE A 10 -16.22 5.05 18.95
C PHE A 10 -17.05 4.18 19.91
N SER A 11 -17.31 4.67 21.13
CA SER A 11 -18.18 4.01 22.11
C SER A 11 -19.67 3.92 21.72
N ASN A 12 -20.10 4.62 20.66
CA ASN A 12 -21.45 4.53 20.11
C ASN A 12 -21.62 3.36 19.12
N ASN A 13 -20.59 2.54 18.91
CA ASN A 13 -20.72 1.29 18.16
C ASN A 13 -21.66 0.32 18.89
N GLY A 14 -22.62 -0.26 18.16
CA GLY A 14 -23.50 -1.26 18.73
C GLY A 14 -24.80 -1.47 17.96
N ASN A 15 -25.62 -2.38 18.48
CA ASN A 15 -26.95 -2.66 17.94
C ASN A 15 -27.98 -1.79 18.65
N TYR A 16 -28.69 -0.98 17.89
CA TYR A 16 -29.75 -0.11 18.38
C TYR A 16 -31.09 -0.66 17.97
N THR A 17 -31.95 -0.92 18.96
CA THR A 17 -33.29 -1.47 18.74
C THR A 17 -34.34 -0.40 18.98
N CYS A 18 -35.12 -0.10 17.95
CA CYS A 18 -36.31 0.72 18.04
C CYS A 18 -37.53 -0.18 18.24
N VAL A 19 -38.31 0.07 19.29
CA VAL A 19 -39.59 -0.59 19.57
C VAL A 19 -40.66 0.47 19.56
N VAL A 20 -41.65 0.32 18.69
CA VAL A 20 -42.81 1.21 18.59
C VAL A 20 -44.06 0.40 18.90
N THR A 21 -44.79 0.81 19.93
CA THR A 21 -46.08 0.21 20.28
C THR A 21 -47.21 0.99 19.63
N TYR A 22 -48.13 0.31 18.94
CA TYR A 22 -49.30 0.93 18.33
C TYR A 22 -50.58 0.11 18.60
N PRO A 23 -51.74 0.77 18.75
CA PRO A 23 -53.01 0.09 18.92
C PRO A 23 -53.61 -0.32 17.56
N GLU A 24 -54.16 -1.53 17.49
CA GLU A 24 -54.93 -2.02 16.36
C GLU A 24 -56.04 -2.94 16.88
N ASN A 25 -57.30 -2.69 16.48
CA ASN A 25 -58.47 -3.48 16.90
C ASN A 25 -58.59 -3.70 18.42
N GLY A 26 -58.26 -2.67 19.22
CA GLY A 26 -58.33 -2.72 20.69
C GLY A 26 -57.19 -3.52 21.36
N ARG A 27 -56.19 -3.96 20.61
CA ARG A 27 -54.96 -4.61 21.11
C ARG A 27 -53.74 -3.77 20.81
N ALA A 28 -52.73 -3.81 21.68
CA ALA A 28 -51.45 -3.15 21.45
C ALA A 28 -50.46 -4.13 20.79
N PHE A 29 -49.86 -3.71 19.68
CA PHE A 29 -48.84 -4.45 18.96
C PHE A 29 -47.50 -3.71 19.02
N ASN A 30 -46.40 -4.47 18.96
CA ASN A 30 -45.04 -3.93 18.95
C ASN A 30 -44.40 -4.14 17.58
N LEU A 31 -43.95 -3.05 16.96
CA LEU A 31 -43.06 -3.08 15.81
C LEU A 31 -41.63 -2.87 16.28
N THR A 32 -40.78 -3.86 16.06
CA THR A 32 -39.38 -3.83 16.50
C THR A 32 -38.45 -3.86 15.29
N ARG A 33 -37.48 -2.96 15.26
CA ARG A 33 -36.40 -2.96 14.26
C ARG A 33 -35.05 -2.69 14.92
N THR A 34 -34.08 -3.53 14.64
CA THR A 34 -32.70 -3.38 15.12
C THR A 34 -31.79 -2.99 13.96
N LEU A 35 -30.88 -2.04 14.22
CA LEU A 35 -29.85 -1.59 13.29
C LEU A 35 -28.49 -1.68 13.95
N ALA A 36 -27.49 -2.19 13.21
CA ALA A 36 -26.10 -2.11 13.61
C ALA A 36 -25.56 -0.72 13.26
N VAL A 37 -25.10 0.02 14.26
CA VAL A 37 -24.46 1.33 14.11
C VAL A 37 -22.96 1.15 14.28
N LYS A 38 -22.20 1.63 13.29
CA LYS A 38 -20.73 1.68 13.31
C LYS A 38 -20.28 3.12 13.05
N VAL A 39 -19.39 3.60 13.89
CA VAL A 39 -18.70 4.88 13.78
C VAL A 39 -17.43 4.68 12.95
N VAL A 40 -17.23 5.59 12.01
CA VAL A 40 -16.21 5.51 10.96
C VAL A 40 -15.49 6.85 10.83
N GLY A 41 -14.42 6.89 10.05
CA GLY A 41 -13.66 8.10 9.75
C GLY A 41 -14.57 9.20 9.18
N SER A 42 -14.31 10.44 9.58
CA SER A 42 -15.10 11.58 9.11
C SER A 42 -14.77 11.89 7.64
N PRO A 43 -15.79 12.06 6.76
CA PRO A 43 -15.56 12.43 5.36
C PRO A 43 -14.97 13.84 5.21
N TYR A 44 -15.09 14.69 6.24
CA TYR A 44 -14.50 16.04 6.27
C TYR A 44 -12.98 16.03 6.47
N SER A 45 -12.46 14.99 7.12
CA SER A 45 -11.01 14.79 7.31
C SER A 45 -10.41 13.82 6.29
N ALA A 46 -11.19 13.40 5.29
CA ALA A 46 -10.72 12.45 4.29
C ALA A 46 -9.75 13.12 3.31
N LEU A 47 -8.65 12.41 3.02
CA LEU A 47 -7.53 12.88 2.22
C LEU A 47 -7.36 12.02 0.97
N PRO A 48 -6.64 12.51 -0.06
CA PRO A 48 -6.06 11.64 -1.08
C PRO A 48 -5.20 10.53 -0.45
N PRO A 49 -4.92 9.44 -1.16
CA PRO A 49 -4.11 8.36 -0.64
C PRO A 49 -2.72 8.86 -0.23
N GLN A 50 -2.13 8.23 0.79
CA GLN A 50 -0.82 8.60 1.31
C GLN A 50 0.14 7.43 1.12
N ILE A 51 1.10 7.57 0.21
CA ILE A 51 2.12 6.55 -0.02
C ILE A 51 3.20 6.67 1.06
N HIS A 52 3.34 5.65 1.89
CA HIS A 52 4.37 5.54 2.92
C HIS A 52 5.63 4.81 2.42
N LEU A 53 5.42 3.85 1.52
CA LEU A 53 6.49 3.17 0.76
C LEU A 53 6.02 2.99 -0.69
N PRO A 54 6.89 3.13 -1.69
CA PRO A 54 8.27 3.63 -1.58
C PRO A 54 8.30 5.07 -1.04
N ASN A 55 9.45 5.52 -0.53
CA ASN A 55 9.64 6.91 -0.10
C ASN A 55 11.06 7.37 -0.44
N ASP A 56 11.36 8.63 -0.17
CA ASP A 56 12.63 9.21 -0.57
C ASP A 56 13.85 8.71 0.21
N LEU A 57 13.64 8.04 1.34
CA LEU A 57 14.69 7.59 2.26
C LEU A 57 15.16 6.17 1.95
N VAL A 58 14.31 5.35 1.34
CA VAL A 58 14.60 3.94 1.06
C VAL A 58 15.14 3.77 -0.35
N VAL A 59 16.31 3.14 -0.46
CA VAL A 59 16.90 2.70 -1.73
C VAL A 59 16.98 1.17 -1.72
N TYR A 60 16.40 0.55 -2.74
CA TYR A 60 16.42 -0.90 -2.94
C TYR A 60 17.67 -1.28 -3.74
N GLU A 61 18.75 -1.59 -3.04
CA GLU A 61 20.02 -2.02 -3.64
C GLU A 61 20.06 -3.53 -3.81
N LYS A 62 20.36 -3.99 -5.04
CA LYS A 62 20.43 -5.42 -5.39
C LYS A 62 21.56 -5.73 -6.36
N GLU A 63 22.08 -6.94 -6.29
CA GLU A 63 22.97 -7.49 -7.31
C GLU A 63 22.15 -8.24 -8.38
N PRO A 64 22.61 -8.25 -9.65
CA PRO A 64 21.97 -9.07 -10.67
C PRO A 64 21.90 -10.54 -10.24
N GLY A 65 20.73 -11.13 -10.32
CA GLY A 65 20.46 -12.49 -9.86
C GLY A 65 19.74 -12.58 -8.52
N GLU A 66 19.70 -11.49 -7.74
CA GLU A 66 18.94 -11.46 -6.48
C GLU A 66 17.44 -11.22 -6.69
N GLU A 67 16.66 -11.51 -5.66
CA GLU A 67 15.25 -11.14 -5.60
C GLU A 67 15.09 -9.66 -5.21
N LEU A 68 14.30 -8.93 -6.00
CA LEU A 68 13.89 -7.56 -5.73
C LEU A 68 12.44 -7.54 -5.26
N LEU A 69 12.21 -6.96 -4.08
CA LEU A 69 10.90 -6.77 -3.48
C LEU A 69 10.70 -5.28 -3.21
N ILE A 70 9.68 -4.69 -3.83
CA ILE A 70 9.35 -3.27 -3.67
C ILE A 70 7.92 -3.17 -3.11
N PRO A 71 7.75 -2.95 -1.80
CA PRO A 71 6.44 -2.74 -1.21
C PRO A 71 5.89 -1.36 -1.59
N CYS A 72 4.66 -1.33 -2.10
CA CYS A 72 3.88 -0.09 -2.11
C CYS A 72 2.90 -0.08 -0.94
N LYS A 73 3.26 0.59 0.15
CA LYS A 73 2.42 0.72 1.35
C LYS A 73 1.69 2.05 1.31
N VAL A 74 0.37 1.99 1.23
CA VAL A 74 -0.50 3.16 1.06
C VAL A 74 -1.55 3.20 2.16
N PHE A 75 -1.72 4.38 2.76
CA PHE A 75 -2.80 4.67 3.70
C PHE A 75 -3.95 5.39 2.99
N PHE A 76 -5.17 4.96 3.28
CA PHE A 76 -6.41 5.51 2.78
C PHE A 76 -7.31 5.89 3.95
N THR A 77 -7.72 7.15 4.01
CA THR A 77 -8.80 7.57 4.91
C THR A 77 -10.12 6.93 4.48
N TYR A 78 -10.96 6.52 5.43
CA TYR A 78 -12.27 5.97 5.14
C TYR A 78 -13.13 6.94 4.32
N LEU A 79 -13.67 6.42 3.23
CA LEU A 79 -14.63 7.10 2.37
C LEU A 79 -15.72 6.12 1.98
N LYS A 80 -16.94 6.42 2.39
CA LYS A 80 -18.10 5.62 2.00
C LYS A 80 -18.23 5.64 0.47
N ASP A 81 -18.47 4.46 -0.11
CA ASP A 81 -18.67 4.25 -1.55
C ASP A 81 -17.47 4.64 -2.44
N SER A 82 -16.29 4.86 -1.85
CA SER A 82 -15.03 5.08 -2.58
C SER A 82 -14.30 3.76 -2.80
N ARG A 83 -13.80 3.53 -4.01
CA ARG A 83 -12.87 2.43 -4.28
C ARG A 83 -11.44 2.90 -4.03
N ASN A 84 -10.69 2.14 -3.25
CA ASN A 84 -9.27 2.33 -3.06
C ASN A 84 -8.54 1.44 -4.08
N GLU A 85 -7.68 2.06 -4.88
CA GLU A 85 -6.91 1.40 -5.93
C GLU A 85 -5.42 1.65 -5.68
N VAL A 86 -4.61 0.61 -5.81
CA VAL A 86 -3.15 0.67 -5.83
C VAL A 86 -2.68 -0.13 -7.03
N TRP A 87 -1.69 0.37 -7.75
CA TRP A 87 -1.09 -0.36 -8.86
C TRP A 87 0.35 0.07 -9.11
N TRP A 88 1.07 -0.75 -9.86
CA TRP A 88 2.44 -0.48 -10.28
C TRP A 88 2.50 -0.17 -11.77
N THR A 89 3.44 0.71 -12.14
CA THR A 89 3.90 0.86 -13.51
C THR A 89 5.41 0.70 -13.59
N ILE A 90 5.88 0.07 -14.67
CA ILE A 90 7.29 -0.10 -15.00
C ILE A 90 7.53 0.61 -16.33
N ASP A 91 8.40 1.61 -16.32
CA ASP A 91 8.69 2.46 -17.49
C ASP A 91 7.40 3.07 -18.10
N GLY A 92 6.44 3.43 -17.25
CA GLY A 92 5.15 4.02 -17.63
C GLY A 92 4.11 3.02 -18.16
N LYS A 93 4.41 1.73 -18.20
CA LYS A 93 3.47 0.67 -18.60
C LYS A 93 2.94 -0.09 -17.40
N LYS A 94 1.70 -0.57 -17.46
CA LYS A 94 1.17 -1.48 -16.44
C LYS A 94 1.96 -2.79 -16.45
N THR A 95 2.02 -3.46 -15.30
CA THR A 95 2.73 -4.74 -15.14
C THR A 95 2.33 -5.77 -16.20
N ASP A 96 1.04 -5.85 -16.54
CA ASP A 96 0.49 -6.81 -17.49
C ASP A 96 0.95 -6.57 -18.94
N ASP A 97 1.36 -5.33 -19.27
CA ASP A 97 1.83 -4.93 -20.60
C ASP A 97 3.36 -5.00 -20.72
N THR A 98 4.05 -5.48 -19.68
CA THR A 98 5.52 -5.56 -19.65
C THR A 98 6.01 -6.97 -19.97
N THR A 99 7.21 -7.09 -20.52
CA THR A 99 7.84 -8.38 -20.84
C THR A 99 8.58 -9.00 -19.65
N ILE A 100 8.53 -8.35 -18.48
CA ILE A 100 9.24 -8.78 -17.28
C ILE A 100 8.35 -9.74 -16.51
N ASP A 101 8.93 -10.84 -16.03
CA ASP A 101 8.24 -11.74 -15.12
C ASP A 101 8.16 -11.12 -13.72
N VAL A 102 7.03 -10.45 -13.45
CA VAL A 102 6.74 -9.74 -12.21
C VAL A 102 5.58 -10.41 -11.53
N THR A 103 5.71 -10.65 -10.23
CA THR A 103 4.58 -11.05 -9.39
C THR A 103 4.17 -9.87 -8.51
N VAL A 104 2.88 -9.71 -8.26
CA VAL A 104 2.37 -8.70 -7.35
C VAL A 104 1.53 -9.37 -6.28
N ASP A 105 1.90 -9.14 -5.02
CA ASP A 105 1.18 -9.64 -3.85
C ASP A 105 0.50 -8.50 -3.10
N GLU A 106 -0.72 -8.74 -2.62
CA GLU A 106 -1.55 -7.72 -1.98
C GLU A 106 -1.91 -8.12 -0.55
N SER A 107 -1.77 -7.16 0.37
CA SER A 107 -2.28 -7.28 1.74
C SER A 107 -3.02 -6.01 2.15
N VAL A 108 -4.07 -6.18 2.95
CA VAL A 108 -4.94 -5.10 3.41
C VAL A 108 -5.13 -5.21 4.92
N SER A 109 -4.99 -4.08 5.62
CA SER A 109 -5.38 -3.95 7.02
C SER A 109 -6.37 -2.80 7.19
N VAL A 110 -7.39 -3.00 8.02
CA VAL A 110 -8.46 -2.04 8.26
C VAL A 110 -8.46 -1.65 9.73
N ALA A 111 -8.42 -0.34 9.99
CA ALA A 111 -8.43 0.22 11.32
C ALA A 111 -9.83 0.27 11.93
N ALA A 112 -9.92 0.61 13.22
CA ALA A 112 -11.18 0.65 13.95
C ALA A 112 -12.22 1.63 13.35
N LEU A 113 -11.74 2.73 12.73
CA LEU A 113 -12.57 3.73 12.05
C LEU A 113 -12.71 3.48 10.55
N GLU A 114 -12.42 2.26 10.09
CA GLU A 114 -12.46 1.82 8.68
C GLU A 114 -11.42 2.48 7.76
N ASP A 115 -10.45 3.22 8.30
CA ASP A 115 -9.27 3.62 7.51
C ASP A 115 -8.52 2.36 7.06
N GLU A 116 -8.01 2.37 5.83
CA GLU A 116 -7.39 1.20 5.20
C GLU A 116 -5.89 1.45 5.01
N THR A 117 -5.06 0.46 5.30
CA THR A 117 -3.68 0.41 4.82
C THR A 117 -3.54 -0.77 3.88
N ARG A 118 -3.21 -0.49 2.62
CA ARG A 118 -2.98 -1.51 1.59
C ARG A 118 -1.50 -1.57 1.26
N THR A 119 -0.95 -2.77 1.16
CA THR A 119 0.43 -2.99 0.72
C THR A 119 0.43 -3.88 -0.51
N MET A 120 0.86 -3.33 -1.64
CA MET A 120 1.00 -4.03 -2.92
C MET A 120 2.48 -4.18 -3.25
N THR A 121 3.03 -5.37 -3.05
CA THR A 121 4.45 -5.65 -3.20
C THR A 121 4.75 -6.17 -4.59
N LEU A 122 5.56 -5.42 -5.34
CA LEU A 122 6.10 -5.86 -6.61
C LEU A 122 7.32 -6.74 -6.37
N SER A 123 7.36 -7.93 -6.96
CA SER A 123 8.47 -8.86 -6.84
C SER A 123 9.02 -9.31 -8.20
N ILE A 124 10.34 -9.32 -8.30
CA ILE A 124 11.10 -9.90 -9.41
C ILE A 124 12.07 -10.91 -8.80
N LYS A 125 11.84 -12.20 -9.06
CA LYS A 125 12.60 -13.30 -8.42
C LYS A 125 14.10 -13.25 -8.70
N LYS A 126 14.45 -12.83 -9.92
CA LYS A 126 15.83 -12.78 -10.39
C LYS A 126 16.03 -11.56 -11.27
N VAL A 127 16.52 -10.46 -10.68
CA VAL A 127 16.72 -9.20 -11.43
C VAL A 127 17.92 -9.26 -12.36
N SER A 128 17.78 -8.66 -13.53
CA SER A 128 18.90 -8.35 -14.42
C SER A 128 19.50 -6.96 -14.13
N ALA A 129 20.66 -6.67 -14.70
CA ALA A 129 21.24 -5.31 -14.62
C ALA A 129 20.38 -4.26 -15.35
N GLU A 130 19.53 -4.67 -16.28
CA GLU A 130 18.57 -3.80 -16.97
C GLU A 130 17.37 -3.50 -16.07
N ASP A 131 16.85 -4.50 -15.36
CA ASP A 131 15.73 -4.34 -14.44
C ASP A 131 16.07 -3.36 -13.31
N LEU A 132 17.31 -3.36 -12.83
CA LEU A 132 17.78 -2.43 -11.79
C LEU A 132 17.91 -0.97 -12.25
N LYS A 133 17.77 -0.70 -13.57
CA LYS A 133 17.80 0.64 -14.16
C LYS A 133 16.41 1.13 -14.59
N ARG A 134 15.38 0.28 -14.49
CA ARG A 134 14.00 0.62 -14.87
C ARG A 134 13.37 1.56 -13.86
N ASN A 135 12.34 2.27 -14.32
CA ASN A 135 11.56 3.17 -13.48
C ASN A 135 10.31 2.46 -12.93
N TYR A 136 10.34 2.13 -11.64
CA TYR A 136 9.20 1.54 -10.92
C TYR A 136 8.45 2.65 -10.20
N VAL A 137 7.16 2.81 -10.49
CA VAL A 137 6.30 3.82 -9.87
C VAL A 137 5.07 3.16 -9.28
N CYS A 138 4.84 3.40 -8.00
CA CYS A 138 3.58 3.02 -7.37
C CYS A 138 2.58 4.16 -7.50
N HIS A 139 1.35 3.81 -7.80
CA HIS A 139 0.22 4.71 -7.91
C HIS A 139 -0.86 4.30 -6.91
N ALA A 140 -1.61 5.28 -6.44
CA ALA A 140 -2.77 5.05 -5.60
C ALA A 140 -3.87 6.07 -5.87
N ARG A 141 -5.12 5.61 -5.84
CA ARG A 141 -6.30 6.46 -6.05
C ARG A 141 -7.43 6.15 -5.08
N ASN A 142 -8.12 7.19 -4.63
CA ASN A 142 -9.43 7.11 -3.99
C ASN A 142 -10.35 8.25 -4.49
N GLY A 143 -11.55 8.36 -3.91
CA GLY A 143 -12.51 9.42 -4.26
C GLY A 143 -12.07 10.86 -3.97
N LYS A 144 -10.89 11.09 -3.37
CA LYS A 144 -10.33 12.43 -3.12
C LYS A 144 -9.19 12.78 -4.08
N GLY A 145 -8.57 11.81 -4.73
CA GLY A 145 -7.50 12.06 -5.69
C GLY A 145 -6.63 10.86 -5.98
N GLU A 146 -5.60 11.12 -6.76
CA GLU A 146 -4.60 10.16 -7.22
C GLU A 146 -3.22 10.70 -6.88
N VAL A 147 -2.33 9.81 -6.44
CA VAL A 147 -0.94 10.11 -6.08
C VAL A 147 -0.03 9.03 -6.64
N GLU A 148 1.22 9.38 -6.88
CA GLU A 148 2.24 8.46 -7.36
C GLU A 148 3.56 8.67 -6.61
N GLN A 149 4.37 7.62 -6.50
CA GLN A 149 5.69 7.70 -5.89
C GLN A 149 6.65 6.71 -6.57
N PRO A 150 7.76 7.21 -7.14
CA PRO A 150 8.80 6.35 -7.70
C PRO A 150 9.59 5.63 -6.60
N ALA A 151 9.97 4.39 -6.87
CA ALA A 151 10.90 3.62 -6.04
C ALA A 151 12.35 3.85 -6.49
N LYS A 152 13.23 4.08 -5.52
CA LYS A 152 14.67 4.22 -5.79
C LYS A 152 15.30 2.83 -5.82
N VAL A 153 15.51 2.28 -7.01
CA VAL A 153 16.21 1.00 -7.20
C VAL A 153 17.63 1.28 -7.69
N LYS A 154 18.61 0.55 -7.16
CA LYS A 154 20.01 0.67 -7.60
C LYS A 154 20.68 -0.69 -7.67
N GLN A 155 21.61 -0.81 -8.61
CA GLN A 155 22.55 -1.92 -8.59
C GLN A 155 23.57 -1.68 -7.49
N LYS A 156 23.76 -2.68 -6.62
CA LYS A 156 24.82 -2.65 -5.62
C LYS A 156 26.16 -2.63 -6.36
N GLY A 157 26.99 -1.63 -6.04
CA GLY A 157 28.30 -1.49 -6.68
C GLY A 157 29.21 -2.64 -6.28
N ASN A 158 29.73 -3.38 -7.25
CA ASN A 158 30.92 -4.19 -7.02
C ASN A 158 32.04 -3.21 -6.68
N GLY A 159 32.53 -3.21 -5.44
CA GLY A 159 33.80 -2.55 -5.14
C GLY A 159 34.83 -3.04 -6.15
N CYS A 160 35.42 -2.14 -6.93
CA CYS A 160 36.55 -2.49 -7.77
C CYS A 160 37.65 -3.04 -6.86
N MET A 161 37.86 -4.35 -6.88
CA MET A 161 39.09 -4.93 -6.36
C MET A 161 40.17 -4.56 -7.39
N PRO A 162 41.23 -3.82 -7.02
CA PRO A 162 42.30 -3.52 -7.96
C PRO A 162 42.87 -4.85 -8.44
N SER A 163 42.89 -5.03 -9.77
CA SER A 163 43.57 -6.14 -10.43
C SER A 163 45.03 -6.14 -9.98
N ALA A 164 45.45 -7.24 -9.36
CA ALA A 164 46.85 -7.47 -9.04
C ALA A 164 47.66 -7.41 -10.36
N GLU A 165 48.59 -6.46 -10.46
CA GLU A 165 49.66 -6.52 -11.44
C GLU A 165 50.52 -7.74 -11.11
N GLU A 166 50.60 -8.69 -12.05
CA GLU A 166 51.65 -9.72 -12.06
C GLU A 166 53.00 -9.02 -12.24
N SER A 167 53.71 -8.77 -11.14
CA SER A 167 55.13 -8.43 -11.23
C SER A 167 55.92 -9.69 -11.59
N GLY A 168 56.22 -9.81 -12.88
CA GLY A 168 57.14 -10.80 -13.43
C GLY A 168 58.52 -10.70 -12.77
N ASN A 169 59.00 -11.87 -12.38
CA ASN A 169 60.35 -12.14 -11.91
C ASN A 169 61.41 -11.68 -12.93
N SER A 170 62.38 -10.89 -12.49
CA SER A 170 63.68 -10.81 -13.15
C SER A 170 64.79 -10.83 -12.10
N ASP A 171 65.50 -11.96 -12.07
CA ASP A 171 66.79 -12.17 -11.44
C ASP A 171 67.73 -10.98 -11.63
N VAL A 172 68.33 -10.49 -10.54
CA VAL A 172 69.58 -9.73 -10.61
C VAL A 172 70.55 -10.30 -9.56
N THR A 173 71.52 -11.05 -10.06
CA THR A 173 72.74 -11.46 -9.35
C THR A 173 73.68 -10.26 -9.24
N PHE A 174 74.32 -10.09 -8.08
CA PHE A 174 75.49 -9.23 -7.92
C PHE A 174 76.67 -10.09 -7.47
N TRP A 175 77.80 -9.95 -8.20
CA TRP A 175 79.12 -10.41 -7.82
C TRP A 175 79.70 -9.55 -6.70
#